data_AF-A0A9E7CVS5-F1
#
_entry.id   AF-A0A9E7CVS5-F1
#
_cell.length_a   1.000
_cell.length_b   1.000
_cell.length_c   1.000
_cell.angle_alpha   90.00
_cell.angle_beta   90.00
_cell.angle_gamma   90.00
#
_symmetry.space_group_name_H-M   'P 1'
#
loop_
_entity.id
_entity.type
_entity.pdbx_description
1 polymer ?
#
loop_
_entity_poly.entity_id
_entity_poly.type
_entity_poly.pdbx_seq_one_letter_code
_entity_poly.pdbx_strand_id
1 'polypeptide(L)'
;MLTKRFEGSFLGDAARLAPNAVLECKICWHVYDPSVGCDYWQVPAGTPFAALPEEWRCPKCDGARDQFMVIDTEEEAPVRAPATVSPSADSRLTGLAAEMPARLEAAFREIHVGQMRGVPLLNETLEVKAIGFRPHGPRVLGMLVTPWFMNLVLVPGPDEDWSALVPGAKEIIAFPSGEYEFVGANRPETGPYKACSLFSPMFDFTSMLQATETARAALAALFDPANREEGDRSDEIRRARQEAVDAEAARAAGMEATDEEASPAEAAKAPAVPTRRALIFGAGLASAPAAGEGTGA
;
A
#
# COMPACT_ATOMS: atom_id res chain seq x y z
N MET A 1 46.74 1.59 -23.50
CA MET A 1 45.27 1.69 -23.71
C MET A 1 44.61 1.22 -22.43
N LEU A 2 44.23 2.16 -21.56
CA LEU A 2 43.63 1.85 -20.26
C LEU A 2 42.15 1.56 -20.50
N THR A 3 41.77 0.29 -20.43
CA THR A 3 40.41 -0.21 -20.49
C THR A 3 39.51 0.58 -19.54
N LYS A 4 38.61 1.40 -20.09
CA LYS A 4 37.50 2.03 -19.35
C LYS A 4 36.60 0.90 -18.84
N ARG A 5 36.86 0.40 -17.63
CA ARG A 5 35.92 -0.44 -16.90
C ARG A 5 34.82 0.46 -16.34
N PHE A 6 33.59 0.11 -16.71
CA PHE A 6 32.36 0.74 -16.27
C PHE A 6 32.11 0.33 -14.82
N GLU A 7 32.47 1.17 -13.84
CA GLU A 7 32.40 0.74 -12.43
C GLU A 7 32.06 1.82 -11.38
N GLY A 8 31.48 2.95 -11.81
CA GLY A 8 30.98 3.99 -10.90
C GLY A 8 29.87 4.87 -11.51
N SER A 9 29.05 5.50 -10.66
CA SER A 9 27.87 6.29 -11.06
C SER A 9 28.17 7.47 -11.98
N PHE A 10 29.41 7.96 -11.98
CA PHE A 10 29.88 9.05 -12.84
C PHE A 10 30.82 8.55 -13.97
N LEU A 11 30.85 7.23 -14.24
CA LEU A 11 31.66 6.60 -15.29
C LEU A 11 33.16 6.89 -15.21
N GLY A 12 33.67 7.22 -14.03
CA GLY A 12 35.07 7.60 -13.81
C GLY A 12 35.41 9.02 -14.30
N ASP A 13 34.44 9.81 -14.74
CA ASP A 13 34.61 11.19 -15.15
C ASP A 13 34.15 12.17 -14.06
N ALA A 14 35.10 12.57 -13.21
CA ALA A 14 34.82 13.47 -12.10
C ALA A 14 34.40 14.89 -12.56
N ALA A 15 34.65 15.26 -13.82
CA ALA A 15 34.23 16.56 -14.36
C ALA A 15 32.71 16.67 -14.57
N ARG A 16 31.99 15.55 -14.51
CA ARG A 16 30.52 15.50 -14.61
C ARG A 16 29.82 15.75 -13.27
N LEU A 17 30.57 15.86 -12.18
CA LEU A 17 30.02 16.08 -10.85
C LEU A 17 29.77 17.57 -10.62
N ALA A 18 28.58 17.91 -10.12
CA ALA A 18 28.33 19.25 -9.61
C ALA A 18 29.29 19.58 -8.45
N PRO A 19 29.70 20.85 -8.26
CA PRO A 19 30.63 21.22 -7.19
C PRO A 19 30.16 20.85 -5.78
N ASN A 20 28.84 20.82 -5.57
CA ASN A 20 28.15 20.45 -4.34
C ASN A 20 27.69 18.98 -4.29
N ALA A 21 28.05 18.15 -5.28
CA ALA A 21 27.61 16.77 -5.34
C ALA A 21 28.07 16.01 -4.09
N VAL A 22 27.12 15.35 -3.42
CA VAL A 22 27.37 14.46 -2.27
C VAL A 22 27.52 13.02 -2.79
N LEU A 23 28.53 12.29 -2.30
CA LEU A 23 28.80 10.93 -2.76
C LEU A 23 28.93 9.93 -1.62
N GLU A 24 28.39 8.72 -1.81
CA GLU A 24 28.49 7.60 -0.88
C GLU A 24 29.42 6.50 -1.42
N CYS A 25 30.29 5.98 -0.56
CA CYS A 25 31.14 4.84 -0.88
C CYS A 25 30.33 3.53 -0.93
N LYS A 26 30.36 2.80 -2.05
CA LYS A 26 29.63 1.52 -2.19
C LYS A 26 30.19 0.37 -1.34
N ILE A 27 31.39 0.53 -0.75
CA ILE A 27 32.04 -0.52 0.06
C ILE A 27 31.62 -0.42 1.53
N CYS A 28 31.58 0.78 2.09
CA CYS A 28 31.37 1.00 3.52
C CYS A 28 30.32 2.05 3.87
N TRP A 29 29.62 2.58 2.86
CA TRP A 29 28.56 3.57 3.00
C TRP A 29 29.00 4.90 3.65
N HIS A 30 30.29 5.21 3.60
CA HIS A 30 30.78 6.52 4.03
C HIS A 30 30.38 7.60 3.02
N VAL A 31 29.79 8.68 3.51
CA VAL A 31 29.38 9.84 2.71
C VAL A 31 30.48 10.90 2.72
N TYR A 32 30.91 11.32 1.53
CA TYR A 32 31.68 12.53 1.30
C TYR A 32 30.72 13.66 0.95
N ASP A 33 30.65 14.66 1.83
CA ASP A 33 29.93 15.92 1.62
C ASP A 33 30.94 17.06 1.39
N PRO A 34 30.93 17.72 0.21
CA PRO A 34 31.80 18.86 -0.06
C PRO A 34 31.69 19.97 0.99
N SER A 35 30.51 20.20 1.58
CA SER A 35 30.29 21.24 2.59
C SER A 35 31.03 20.98 3.91
N VAL A 36 31.34 19.71 4.18
CA VAL A 36 32.07 19.26 5.38
C VAL A 36 33.55 19.06 5.07
N GLY A 37 33.87 18.52 3.89
CA GLY A 37 35.23 18.11 3.54
C GLY A 37 35.61 16.75 4.15
N CYS A 38 36.90 16.56 4.46
CA CYS A 38 37.40 15.31 5.04
C CYS A 38 38.57 15.57 5.99
N ASP A 39 38.29 15.56 7.30
CA ASP A 39 39.30 15.79 8.35
C ASP A 39 40.48 14.80 8.27
N TYR A 40 40.22 13.53 7.96
CA TYR A 40 41.25 12.49 7.87
C TYR A 40 42.28 12.78 6.77
N TRP A 41 41.83 13.27 5.62
CA TRP A 41 42.69 13.69 4.51
C TRP A 41 43.05 15.18 4.57
N GLN A 42 42.64 15.87 5.64
CA GLN A 42 42.81 17.32 5.81
C GLN A 42 42.24 18.12 4.63
N VAL A 43 41.16 17.62 4.03
CA VAL A 43 40.43 18.30 2.95
C VAL A 43 39.49 19.31 3.60
N PRO A 44 39.62 20.62 3.31
CA PRO A 44 38.78 21.63 3.93
C PRO A 44 37.33 21.56 3.42
N ALA A 45 36.41 22.03 4.25
CA ALA A 45 35.02 22.31 3.87
C ALA A 45 34.94 23.19 2.62
N GLY A 46 33.98 22.89 1.76
CA GLY A 46 33.77 23.51 0.45
C GLY A 46 34.55 22.86 -0.71
N THR A 47 35.30 21.78 -0.49
CA THR A 47 36.07 21.13 -1.57
C THR A 47 35.20 20.16 -2.37
N PRO A 48 34.99 20.37 -3.69
CA PRO A 48 34.24 19.42 -4.51
C PRO A 48 34.92 18.07 -4.62
N PHE A 49 34.15 16.99 -4.76
CA PHE A 49 34.70 15.65 -4.99
C PHE A 49 35.56 15.57 -6.25
N ALA A 50 35.24 16.40 -7.27
CA ALA A 50 36.03 16.52 -8.50
C ALA A 50 37.42 17.12 -8.28
N ALA A 51 37.56 18.01 -7.29
CA ALA A 51 38.80 18.70 -6.95
C ALA A 51 39.70 17.90 -5.98
N LEU A 52 39.24 16.72 -5.53
CA LEU A 52 40.07 15.83 -4.71
C LEU A 52 41.26 15.30 -5.52
N PRO A 53 42.42 15.08 -4.87
CA PRO A 53 43.58 14.43 -5.49
C PRO A 53 43.22 13.06 -6.11
N GLU A 54 43.98 12.62 -7.11
CA GLU A 54 43.76 11.32 -7.77
C GLU A 54 44.01 10.15 -6.79
N GLU A 55 44.93 10.34 -5.85
CA GLU A 55 45.34 9.39 -4.82
C GLU A 55 44.40 9.37 -3.60
N TRP A 56 43.41 10.26 -3.53
CA TRP A 56 42.48 10.28 -2.41
C TRP A 56 41.69 8.97 -2.32
N ARG A 57 41.51 8.46 -1.11
CA ARG A 57 40.78 7.21 -0.82
C ARG A 57 39.77 7.41 0.28
N CYS A 58 38.73 6.57 0.29
CA CYS A 58 37.73 6.58 1.35
C CYS A 58 38.41 6.50 2.73
N PRO A 59 38.21 7.47 3.64
CA PRO A 59 38.86 7.49 4.96
C PRO A 59 38.41 6.34 5.86
N LYS A 60 37.35 5.62 5.48
CA LYS A 60 36.78 4.52 6.27
C LYS A 60 37.21 3.13 5.82
N CYS A 61 37.39 2.92 4.51
CA CYS A 61 37.65 1.59 3.95
C CYS A 61 38.79 1.51 2.93
N ASP A 62 39.48 2.63 2.69
CA ASP A 62 40.56 2.75 1.69
C ASP A 62 40.14 2.49 0.22
N GLY A 63 38.82 2.42 -0.02
CA GLY A 63 38.24 2.33 -1.36
C GLY A 63 38.63 3.52 -2.25
N ALA A 64 38.88 3.25 -3.53
CA ALA A 64 39.20 4.29 -4.52
C ALA A 64 37.99 5.20 -4.82
N ARG A 65 38.26 6.38 -5.40
CA ARG A 65 37.23 7.38 -5.76
C ARG A 65 36.16 6.84 -6.70
N ASP A 66 36.50 5.91 -7.58
CA ASP A 66 35.57 5.28 -8.51
C ASP A 66 34.54 4.36 -7.82
N GLN A 67 34.75 4.01 -6.55
CA GLN A 67 33.82 3.24 -5.74
C GLN A 67 32.71 4.11 -5.12
N PHE A 68 32.68 5.42 -5.41
CA PHE A 68 31.67 6.33 -4.90
C PHE A 68 30.49 6.50 -5.87
N MET A 69 29.30 6.62 -5.30
CA MET A 69 28.03 6.82 -5.97
C MET A 69 27.46 8.18 -5.61
N VAL A 70 26.90 8.91 -6.57
CA VAL A 70 26.28 10.22 -6.30
C VAL A 70 24.95 9.99 -5.60
N ILE A 71 24.75 10.60 -4.43
CA ILE A 71 23.54 10.39 -3.62
C ILE A 71 22.56 11.56 -3.64
N ASP A 72 22.98 12.76 -4.05
CA ASP A 72 22.06 13.89 -4.27
C ASP A 72 22.64 14.86 -5.31
N THR A 73 21.82 15.22 -6.31
CA THR A 73 22.07 16.32 -7.25
C THR A 73 20.84 17.20 -7.30
N GLU A 74 20.83 18.26 -6.49
CA GLU A 74 20.08 19.46 -6.83
C GLU A 74 20.93 20.22 -7.87
N GLU A 75 20.60 20.05 -9.17
CA GLU A 75 21.13 20.91 -10.23
C GLU A 75 20.60 22.34 -10.02
N GLU A 76 21.35 23.21 -9.34
CA GLU A 76 20.99 24.63 -9.18
C GLU A 76 21.61 25.50 -10.31
N ALA A 77 20.76 25.93 -11.24
CA ALA A 77 20.92 27.19 -11.98
C ALA A 77 20.39 28.36 -11.11
N PRO A 78 20.83 29.61 -11.32
CA PRO A 78 21.04 30.57 -10.25
C PRO A 78 19.75 31.11 -9.60
N VAL A 79 19.88 31.28 -8.29
CA VAL A 79 18.95 31.85 -7.31
C VAL A 79 18.18 33.07 -7.82
N ARG A 80 16.85 32.93 -7.82
CA ARG A 80 15.92 34.06 -7.68
C ARG A 80 15.19 33.88 -6.34
N ALA A 81 15.30 34.90 -5.49
CA ALA A 81 14.71 34.99 -4.16
C ALA A 81 13.21 34.60 -4.12
N PRO A 82 12.69 34.16 -2.96
CA PRO A 82 11.58 33.22 -2.90
C PRO A 82 10.28 33.91 -3.32
N ALA A 83 9.71 33.45 -4.43
CA ALA A 83 8.26 33.46 -4.55
C ALA A 83 7.75 32.32 -3.66
N THR A 84 6.80 32.60 -2.78
CA THR A 84 6.04 31.61 -2.02
C THR A 84 5.48 30.55 -2.98
N VAL A 85 6.15 29.40 -3.06
CA VAL A 85 5.72 28.27 -3.89
C VAL A 85 4.78 27.42 -3.03
N SER A 86 3.49 27.39 -3.38
CA SER A 86 2.58 26.35 -2.90
C SER A 86 3.19 24.98 -3.19
N PRO A 87 3.12 23.99 -2.27
CA PRO A 87 3.79 22.73 -2.47
C PRO A 87 3.21 22.00 -3.70
N SER A 88 4.08 21.74 -4.68
CA SER A 88 3.79 20.85 -5.80
C SER A 88 3.26 19.52 -5.26
N ALA A 89 2.28 18.92 -5.95
CA ALA A 89 1.59 17.69 -5.56
C ALA A 89 2.56 16.53 -5.18
N ASP A 90 3.79 16.55 -5.73
CA ASP A 90 4.82 15.53 -5.48
C ASP A 90 5.43 15.60 -4.06
N SER A 91 5.62 16.80 -3.50
CA SER A 91 6.22 16.97 -2.16
C SER A 91 5.25 16.56 -1.05
N ARG A 92 3.96 16.91 -1.19
CA ARG A 92 2.92 16.49 -0.23
C ARG A 92 2.71 14.97 -0.26
N LEU A 93 2.71 14.37 -1.45
CA LEU A 93 2.53 12.92 -1.60
C LEU A 93 3.74 12.15 -1.07
N THR A 94 4.95 12.65 -1.29
CA THR A 94 6.18 12.09 -0.72
C THR A 94 6.21 12.21 0.80
N GLY A 95 5.81 13.36 1.35
CA GLY A 95 5.67 13.55 2.80
C GLY A 95 4.66 12.56 3.41
N LEU A 96 3.50 12.40 2.76
CA LEU A 96 2.50 11.41 3.18
C LEU A 96 3.05 9.98 3.16
N ALA A 97 3.81 9.62 2.12
CA ALA A 97 4.42 8.30 2.01
C ALA A 97 5.45 8.01 3.12
N ALA A 98 6.17 9.04 3.57
CA ALA A 98 7.10 8.94 4.70
C ALA A 98 6.41 8.83 6.06
N GLU A 99 5.28 9.52 6.25
CA GLU A 99 4.56 9.57 7.53
C GLU A 99 3.62 8.38 7.76
N MET A 100 3.02 7.87 6.69
CA MET A 100 1.97 6.84 6.75
C MET A 100 2.42 5.52 7.43
N PRO A 101 3.64 5.00 7.20
CA PRO A 101 4.14 3.82 7.92
C PRO A 101 4.04 3.95 9.43
N ALA A 102 4.46 5.08 10.00
CA ALA A 102 4.46 5.30 11.43
C ALA A 102 3.03 5.36 12.00
N ARG A 103 2.10 6.01 11.26
CA ARG A 103 0.67 6.09 11.66
C ARG A 103 0.00 4.71 11.67
N LEU A 104 0.20 3.93 10.61
CA LEU A 104 -0.34 2.58 10.52
C LEU A 104 0.27 1.65 11.57
N GLU A 105 1.59 1.66 11.74
CA GLU A 105 2.25 0.84 12.76
C GLU A 105 1.75 1.17 14.17
N ALA A 106 1.60 2.45 14.51
CA ALA A 106 1.08 2.86 15.82
C ALA A 106 -0.35 2.35 16.04
N ALA A 107 -1.26 2.60 15.10
CA ALA A 107 -2.66 2.20 15.21
C ALA A 107 -2.81 0.67 15.32
N PHE A 108 -2.07 -0.10 14.53
CA PHE A 108 -2.17 -1.55 14.54
C PHE A 108 -1.43 -2.21 15.70
N ARG A 109 -0.38 -1.59 16.26
CA ARG A 109 0.21 -2.04 17.53
C ARG A 109 -0.76 -1.87 18.68
N GLU A 110 -1.54 -0.79 18.71
CA GLU A 110 -2.59 -0.61 19.71
C GLU A 110 -3.68 -1.70 19.61
N ILE A 111 -4.13 -2.00 18.39
CA ILE A 111 -5.08 -3.11 18.14
C ILE A 111 -4.48 -4.46 18.59
N HIS A 112 -3.20 -4.69 18.31
CA HIS A 112 -2.51 -5.91 18.71
C HIS A 112 -2.54 -6.09 20.23
N VAL A 113 -2.16 -5.05 20.98
CA VAL A 113 -2.08 -5.08 22.44
C VAL A 113 -3.47 -5.12 23.09
N GLY A 114 -4.43 -4.37 22.57
CA GLY A 114 -5.74 -4.15 23.18
C GLY A 114 -6.81 -5.19 22.79
N GLN A 115 -6.94 -5.49 21.49
CA GLN A 115 -8.08 -6.25 20.96
C GLN A 115 -7.71 -7.67 20.50
N MET A 116 -6.51 -7.87 19.98
CA MET A 116 -6.12 -9.15 19.36
C MET A 116 -5.42 -10.12 20.32
N ARG A 117 -5.10 -9.69 21.54
CA ARG A 117 -4.42 -10.53 22.53
C ARG A 117 -5.30 -11.70 22.94
N GLY A 118 -4.80 -12.93 22.80
CA GLY A 118 -5.51 -14.17 23.14
C GLY A 118 -6.45 -14.70 22.06
N VAL A 119 -6.46 -14.09 20.86
CA VAL A 119 -7.21 -14.61 19.70
C VAL A 119 -6.40 -15.75 19.05
N PRO A 120 -6.99 -16.93 18.77
CA PRO A 120 -6.28 -18.07 18.18
C PRO A 120 -5.68 -17.83 16.79
N LEU A 121 -6.01 -16.71 16.13
CA LEU A 121 -5.49 -16.29 14.83
C LEU A 121 -4.15 -15.53 14.92
N LEU A 122 -3.63 -15.29 16.12
CA LEU A 122 -2.47 -14.46 16.34
C LEU A 122 -1.17 -15.27 16.21
N ASN A 123 -0.28 -14.86 15.29
CA ASN A 123 1.08 -15.36 15.23
C ASN A 123 2.02 -14.51 16.11
N GLU A 124 2.29 -14.97 17.33
CA GLU A 124 3.11 -14.25 18.31
C GLU A 124 4.59 -14.07 17.91
N THR A 125 5.05 -14.73 16.85
CA THR A 125 6.42 -14.54 16.32
C THR A 125 6.56 -13.29 15.46
N LEU A 126 5.43 -12.69 15.09
CA LEU A 126 5.37 -11.52 14.22
C LEU A 126 5.01 -10.26 15.01
N GLU A 127 5.35 -9.14 14.43
CA GLU A 127 5.00 -7.81 14.90
C GLU A 127 4.34 -7.02 13.77
N VAL A 128 3.82 -5.84 14.13
CA VAL A 128 3.24 -4.92 13.16
C VAL A 128 4.36 -4.15 12.46
N LYS A 129 4.38 -4.22 11.13
CA LYS A 129 5.38 -3.55 10.28
C LYS A 129 4.78 -3.02 8.99
N ALA A 130 5.05 -1.76 8.69
CA ALA A 130 4.75 -1.14 7.40
C ALA A 130 5.98 -1.20 6.48
N ILE A 131 5.77 -1.58 5.22
CA ILE A 131 6.85 -1.95 4.29
C ILE A 131 6.61 -1.29 2.94
N GLY A 132 7.64 -0.63 2.41
CA GLY A 132 7.68 -0.20 1.01
C GLY A 132 6.65 0.87 0.62
N PHE A 133 6.20 1.71 1.57
CA PHE A 133 5.31 2.83 1.27
C PHE A 133 5.98 3.82 0.32
N ARG A 134 5.35 4.07 -0.81
CA ARG A 134 5.85 4.97 -1.85
C ARG A 134 4.71 5.63 -2.61
N PRO A 135 4.94 6.80 -3.23
CA PRO A 135 4.03 7.36 -4.21
C PRO A 135 3.70 6.36 -5.33
N HIS A 136 2.43 6.29 -5.71
CA HIS A 136 1.90 5.46 -6.78
C HIS A 136 0.74 6.21 -7.46
N GLY A 137 1.04 6.90 -8.56
CA GLY A 137 0.10 7.82 -9.18
C GLY A 137 -0.28 8.94 -8.21
N PRO A 138 -1.57 9.26 -8.02
CA PRO A 138 -2.00 10.27 -7.05
C PRO A 138 -2.03 9.75 -5.60
N ARG A 139 -1.69 8.48 -5.35
CA ARG A 139 -1.88 7.77 -4.07
C ARG A 139 -0.57 7.32 -3.46
N VAL A 140 -0.62 6.82 -2.23
CA VAL A 140 0.49 6.10 -1.61
C VAL A 140 0.14 4.62 -1.53
N LEU A 141 1.07 3.76 -1.95
CA LEU A 141 0.94 2.31 -1.91
C LEU A 141 2.04 1.71 -1.02
N GLY A 142 1.69 0.74 -0.19
CA GLY A 142 2.65 -0.02 0.62
C GLY A 142 2.04 -1.32 1.14
N MET A 143 2.80 -2.08 1.92
CA MET A 143 2.33 -3.32 2.56
C MET A 143 2.29 -3.14 4.07
N LEU A 144 1.22 -3.62 4.70
CA LEU A 144 1.10 -3.72 6.15
C LEU A 144 1.13 -5.19 6.57
N VAL A 145 2.14 -5.57 7.32
CA VAL A 145 2.27 -6.87 7.97
C VAL A 145 1.80 -6.74 9.41
N THR A 146 0.95 -7.65 9.85
CA THR A 146 0.53 -7.81 11.23
C THR A 146 0.63 -9.28 11.62
N PRO A 147 0.53 -9.61 12.91
CA PRO A 147 0.48 -11.00 13.36
C PRO A 147 -0.71 -11.84 12.85
N TRP A 148 -1.73 -11.22 12.24
CA TRP A 148 -2.94 -11.92 11.80
C TRP A 148 -3.31 -11.70 10.31
N PHE A 149 -2.67 -10.74 9.64
CA PHE A 149 -2.78 -10.57 8.18
C PHE A 149 -1.52 -9.93 7.57
N MET A 150 -1.38 -10.07 6.25
CA MET A 150 -0.56 -9.23 5.38
C MET A 150 -1.44 -8.60 4.32
N ASN A 151 -1.51 -7.26 4.31
CA ASN A 151 -2.39 -6.51 3.43
C ASN A 151 -1.61 -5.52 2.57
N LEU A 152 -1.93 -5.48 1.28
CA LEU A 152 -1.57 -4.37 0.40
C LEU A 152 -2.46 -3.17 0.77
N VAL A 153 -1.86 -2.02 1.04
CA VAL A 153 -2.53 -0.81 1.54
C VAL A 153 -2.38 0.32 0.53
N LEU A 154 -3.51 0.93 0.18
CA LEU A 154 -3.59 2.11 -0.68
C LEU A 154 -4.21 3.27 0.09
N VAL A 155 -3.51 4.39 0.12
CA VAL A 155 -3.88 5.61 0.86
C VAL A 155 -4.16 6.74 -0.13
N PRO A 156 -5.23 7.53 0.09
CA PRO A 156 -5.56 8.65 -0.78
C PRO A 156 -4.44 9.68 -0.82
N GLY A 157 -4.26 10.30 -1.98
CA GLY A 157 -3.41 11.49 -2.08
C GLY A 157 -3.95 12.67 -1.28
N PRO A 158 -3.14 13.72 -1.11
CA PRO A 158 -3.55 14.94 -0.40
C PRO A 158 -4.68 15.70 -1.09
N ASP A 159 -4.93 15.42 -2.37
CA ASP A 159 -5.98 16.05 -3.18
C ASP A 159 -7.20 15.12 -3.39
N GLU A 160 -7.16 13.90 -2.85
CA GLU A 160 -8.29 12.96 -2.89
C GLU A 160 -9.08 13.01 -1.58
N ASP A 161 -10.40 13.21 -1.66
CA ASP A 161 -11.29 13.14 -0.52
C ASP A 161 -11.93 11.75 -0.41
N TRP A 162 -11.46 10.96 0.56
CA TRP A 162 -12.05 9.66 0.91
C TRP A 162 -12.81 9.70 2.25
N SER A 163 -13.21 10.88 2.72
CA SER A 163 -13.98 11.03 3.97
C SER A 163 -15.30 10.24 3.94
N ALA A 164 -15.91 10.11 2.76
CA ALA A 164 -17.13 9.34 2.53
C ALA A 164 -16.90 7.83 2.27
N LEU A 165 -15.66 7.34 2.36
CA LEU A 165 -15.34 5.93 2.18
C LEU A 165 -16.07 5.08 3.23
N VAL A 166 -16.98 4.23 2.78
CA VAL A 166 -17.74 3.32 3.64
C VAL A 166 -16.85 2.12 4.01
N PRO A 167 -16.59 1.85 5.30
CA PRO A 167 -15.85 0.66 5.70
C PRO A 167 -16.52 -0.62 5.20
N GLY A 168 -15.74 -1.53 4.62
CA GLY A 168 -16.24 -2.77 4.03
C GLY A 168 -16.67 -2.65 2.56
N ALA A 169 -16.74 -1.44 2.00
CA ALA A 169 -17.00 -1.26 0.57
C ALA A 169 -15.86 -1.85 -0.26
N LYS A 170 -16.20 -2.60 -1.30
CA LYS A 170 -15.24 -3.27 -2.18
C LYS A 170 -15.03 -2.49 -3.46
N GLU A 171 -13.80 -2.41 -3.91
CA GLU A 171 -13.39 -1.78 -5.16
C GLU A 171 -12.31 -2.63 -5.82
N ILE A 172 -12.43 -2.88 -7.12
CA ILE A 172 -11.41 -3.60 -7.86
C ILE A 172 -10.42 -2.59 -8.44
N ILE A 173 -9.13 -2.78 -8.14
CA ILE A 173 -8.04 -1.92 -8.60
C ILE A 173 -7.10 -2.76 -9.45
N ALA A 174 -6.85 -2.30 -10.67
CA ALA A 174 -5.96 -2.96 -11.62
C ALA A 174 -4.50 -2.56 -11.40
N PHE A 175 -3.62 -3.56 -11.43
CA PHE A 175 -2.18 -3.45 -11.47
C PHE A 175 -1.64 -4.23 -12.69
N PRO A 176 -0.38 -4.03 -13.10
CA PRO A 176 0.19 -4.75 -14.23
C PRO A 176 0.07 -6.29 -14.14
N SER A 177 0.18 -6.82 -12.92
CA SER A 177 0.04 -8.26 -12.62
C SER A 177 -1.41 -8.77 -12.58
N GLY A 178 -2.42 -7.90 -12.58
CA GLY A 178 -3.82 -8.32 -12.52
C GLY A 178 -4.72 -7.39 -11.73
N GLU A 179 -5.94 -7.84 -11.48
CA GLU A 179 -6.95 -7.09 -10.74
C GLU A 179 -7.06 -7.55 -9.29
N TYR A 180 -7.14 -6.61 -8.37
CA TYR A 180 -7.14 -6.88 -6.93
C TYR A 180 -8.36 -6.26 -6.26
N GLU A 181 -9.06 -7.03 -5.43
CA GLU A 181 -10.19 -6.53 -4.65
C GLU A 181 -9.67 -5.83 -3.39
N PHE A 182 -9.90 -4.52 -3.31
CA PHE A 182 -9.62 -3.70 -2.14
C PHE A 182 -10.89 -3.45 -1.36
N VAL A 183 -10.77 -3.47 -0.03
CA VAL A 183 -11.82 -3.15 0.91
C VAL A 183 -11.50 -1.82 1.58
N GLY A 184 -12.46 -0.89 1.57
CA GLY A 184 -12.35 0.38 2.27
C GLY A 184 -12.31 0.18 3.79
N ALA A 185 -11.42 0.91 4.44
CA ALA A 185 -11.32 1.00 5.89
C ALA A 185 -11.19 2.48 6.26
N ASN A 186 -11.87 2.90 7.32
CA ASN A 186 -11.77 4.26 7.82
C ASN A 186 -11.64 4.19 9.33
N ARG A 187 -10.51 4.66 9.84
CA ARG A 187 -10.24 4.73 11.28
C ARG A 187 -9.74 6.13 11.63
N PRO A 188 -10.12 6.68 12.80
CA PRO A 188 -9.63 7.99 13.22
C PRO A 188 -8.10 8.07 13.28
N GLU A 189 -7.43 6.98 13.68
CA GLU A 189 -5.99 6.97 13.91
C GLU A 189 -5.15 6.93 12.61
N THR A 190 -5.70 6.33 11.55
CA THR A 190 -5.00 6.13 10.27
C THR A 190 -5.53 7.02 9.15
N GLY A 191 -6.75 7.55 9.30
CA GLY A 191 -7.55 8.07 8.20
C GLY A 191 -8.14 6.96 7.31
N PRO A 192 -8.86 7.34 6.24
CA PRO A 192 -9.38 6.41 5.26
C PRO A 192 -8.26 5.79 4.41
N TYR A 193 -8.32 4.48 4.23
CA TYR A 193 -7.44 3.73 3.32
C TYR A 193 -8.19 2.54 2.72
N LYS A 194 -7.62 1.93 1.71
CA LYS A 194 -8.11 0.71 1.09
C LYS A 194 -7.10 -0.41 1.35
N ALA A 195 -7.56 -1.61 1.67
CA ALA A 195 -6.70 -2.75 1.91
C ALA A 195 -7.12 -3.97 1.08
N CYS A 196 -6.15 -4.67 0.51
CA CYS A 196 -6.32 -5.96 -0.15
C CYS A 196 -5.56 -7.02 0.66
N SER A 197 -6.27 -8.01 1.20
CA SER A 197 -5.66 -9.08 2.01
C SER A 197 -4.95 -10.09 1.13
N LEU A 198 -3.64 -10.26 1.33
CA LEU A 198 -2.84 -11.24 0.60
C LEU A 198 -2.64 -12.54 1.40
N PHE A 199 -2.41 -12.40 2.71
CA PHE A 199 -2.29 -13.54 3.61
C PHE A 199 -3.12 -13.32 4.86
N SER A 200 -3.93 -14.32 5.20
CA SER A 200 -4.67 -14.42 6.46
C SER A 200 -5.15 -15.87 6.60
N PRO A 201 -4.82 -16.59 7.68
CA PRO A 201 -3.96 -16.20 8.80
C PRO A 201 -2.46 -16.12 8.42
N MET A 202 -1.62 -15.67 9.35
CA MET A 202 -0.17 -15.49 9.14
C MET A 202 0.68 -16.66 9.67
N PHE A 203 0.10 -17.86 9.82
CA PHE A 203 0.78 -19.00 10.46
C PHE A 203 1.93 -19.59 9.65
N ASP A 204 1.91 -19.43 8.33
CA ASP A 204 2.96 -19.94 7.44
C ASP A 204 4.27 -19.14 7.53
N PHE A 205 4.25 -18.02 8.26
CA PHE A 205 5.40 -17.17 8.49
C PHE A 205 6.02 -17.47 9.85
N THR A 206 7.24 -18.02 9.84
CA THR A 206 7.94 -18.42 11.08
C THR A 206 8.83 -17.30 11.64
N SER A 207 8.99 -16.20 10.91
CA SER A 207 9.81 -15.06 11.34
C SER A 207 9.39 -13.77 10.66
N MET A 208 9.72 -12.65 11.31
CA MET A 208 9.55 -11.33 10.72
C MET A 208 10.34 -11.14 9.43
N LEU A 209 11.56 -11.69 9.34
CA LEU A 209 12.37 -11.60 8.12
C LEU A 209 11.64 -12.22 6.93
N GLN A 210 11.11 -13.44 7.09
CA GLN A 210 10.35 -14.12 6.04
C GLN A 210 9.12 -13.32 5.63
N ALA A 211 8.34 -12.79 6.59
CA ALA A 211 7.17 -11.98 6.31
C ALA A 211 7.54 -10.68 5.58
N THR A 212 8.64 -10.01 5.98
CA THR A 212 9.08 -8.76 5.35
C THR A 212 9.62 -8.97 3.94
N GLU A 213 10.38 -10.05 3.70
CA GLU A 213 10.88 -10.37 2.36
C GLU A 213 9.74 -10.78 1.42
N THR A 214 8.78 -11.55 1.92
CA THR A 214 7.57 -11.91 1.14
C THR A 214 6.75 -10.67 0.80
N ALA A 215 6.57 -9.75 1.75
CA ALA A 215 5.90 -8.47 1.50
C ALA A 215 6.61 -7.62 0.43
N ARG A 216 7.95 -7.53 0.47
CA ARG A 216 8.74 -6.82 -0.56
C ARG A 216 8.62 -7.50 -1.92
N ALA A 217 8.69 -8.83 -1.95
CA ALA A 217 8.54 -9.61 -3.18
C ALA A 217 7.13 -9.44 -3.79
N ALA A 218 6.08 -9.48 -2.97
CA ALA A 218 4.70 -9.24 -3.41
C ALA A 218 4.52 -7.82 -3.96
N LEU A 219 5.08 -6.79 -3.30
CA LEU A 219 5.06 -5.41 -3.82
C LEU A 219 5.80 -5.25 -5.15
N ALA A 220 6.88 -6.02 -5.38
CA ALA A 220 7.58 -6.02 -6.66
C ALA A 220 6.78 -6.77 -7.73
N ALA A 221 6.28 -7.96 -7.39
CA ALA A 221 5.50 -8.83 -8.27
C ALA A 221 4.22 -8.16 -8.79
N LEU A 222 3.62 -7.27 -7.99
CA LEU A 222 2.44 -6.49 -8.35
C LEU A 222 2.62 -5.70 -9.67
N PHE A 223 3.85 -5.27 -9.97
CA PHE A 223 4.18 -4.46 -11.15
C PHE A 223 4.81 -5.25 -12.28
N ASP A 224 4.98 -6.56 -12.11
CA ASP A 224 5.51 -7.43 -13.16
C ASP A 224 4.33 -8.03 -13.96
N PRO A 225 4.15 -7.64 -15.23
CA PRO A 225 3.08 -8.16 -16.07
C PRO A 225 3.21 -9.66 -16.36
N ALA A 226 4.40 -10.25 -16.18
CA ALA A 226 4.59 -11.70 -16.34
C ALA A 226 3.86 -12.51 -15.27
N ASN A 227 3.48 -11.89 -14.15
CA ASN A 227 2.71 -12.53 -13.09
C ASN A 227 1.19 -12.51 -13.33
N ARG A 228 0.73 -11.92 -14.44
CA ARG A 228 -0.66 -12.02 -14.85
C ARG A 228 -0.93 -13.47 -15.26
N GLU A 229 -1.78 -14.18 -14.52
CA GLU A 229 -2.08 -15.59 -14.78
C GLU A 229 -2.43 -15.83 -16.26
N GLU A 230 -1.82 -16.84 -16.86
CA GLU A 230 -2.02 -17.21 -18.25
C GLU A 230 -3.46 -17.72 -18.45
N GLY A 231 -4.31 -16.88 -19.06
CA GLY A 231 -5.71 -17.21 -19.35
C GLY A 231 -6.64 -16.87 -18.19
N ASP A 232 -7.06 -15.61 -18.16
CA ASP A 232 -7.79 -14.99 -17.07
C ASP A 232 -9.23 -15.52 -16.93
N ARG A 233 -9.35 -16.66 -16.25
CA ARG A 233 -10.64 -17.25 -15.86
C ARG A 233 -11.44 -16.29 -14.98
N SER A 234 -10.79 -15.34 -14.30
CA SER A 234 -11.43 -14.33 -13.48
C SER A 234 -11.97 -13.17 -14.33
N ASP A 235 -11.26 -12.70 -15.35
CA ASP A 235 -11.73 -11.75 -16.36
C ASP A 235 -12.89 -12.34 -17.16
N GLU A 236 -12.84 -13.64 -17.52
CA GLU A 236 -13.96 -14.31 -18.18
C GLU A 236 -15.20 -14.40 -17.28
N ILE A 237 -15.03 -14.79 -16.01
CA ILE A 237 -16.12 -14.84 -15.03
C ILE A 237 -16.66 -13.44 -14.74
N ARG A 238 -15.79 -12.42 -14.67
CA ARG A 238 -16.18 -11.03 -14.41
C ARG A 238 -16.90 -10.43 -15.61
N ARG A 239 -16.40 -10.65 -16.83
CA ARG A 239 -17.06 -10.26 -18.08
C ARG A 239 -18.45 -10.90 -18.16
N ALA A 240 -18.55 -12.21 -17.90
CA ALA A 240 -19.84 -12.91 -17.89
C ALA A 240 -20.80 -12.37 -16.81
N ARG A 241 -20.30 -11.99 -15.63
CA ARG A 241 -21.13 -11.36 -14.58
C ARG A 241 -21.57 -9.95 -14.96
N GLN A 242 -20.69 -9.13 -15.52
CA GLN A 242 -21.03 -7.77 -15.95
C GLN A 242 -22.05 -7.81 -17.08
N GLU A 243 -21.87 -8.69 -18.07
CA GLU A 243 -22.84 -8.91 -19.14
C GLU A 243 -24.21 -9.37 -18.60
N ALA A 244 -24.24 -10.20 -17.56
CA ALA A 244 -25.49 -10.61 -16.91
C ALA A 244 -26.18 -9.46 -16.17
N VAL A 245 -25.41 -8.62 -15.46
CA VAL A 245 -25.93 -7.43 -14.77
C VAL A 245 -26.45 -6.39 -15.77
N ASP A 246 -25.73 -6.16 -16.87
CA ASP A 246 -26.14 -5.24 -17.93
C ASP A 246 -27.39 -5.73 -18.67
N ALA A 247 -27.50 -7.05 -18.90
CA ALA A 247 -28.69 -7.67 -19.48
C ALA A 247 -29.92 -7.58 -18.55
N GLU A 248 -29.72 -7.69 -17.23
CA GLU A 248 -30.79 -7.53 -16.24
C GLU A 248 -31.23 -6.06 -16.10
N ALA A 249 -30.28 -5.12 -16.13
CA ALA A 249 -30.57 -3.68 -16.16
C ALA A 249 -31.30 -3.27 -17.45
N ALA A 250 -30.91 -3.81 -18.61
CA ALA A 250 -31.60 -3.57 -19.87
C ALA A 250 -33.04 -4.15 -19.88
N ARG A 251 -33.26 -5.30 -19.22
CA ARG A 251 -34.60 -5.87 -19.04
C ARG A 251 -35.48 -5.04 -18.10
N ALA A 252 -34.91 -4.51 -17.02
CA ALA A 252 -35.61 -3.60 -16.11
C ALA A 252 -36.01 -2.29 -16.80
N ALA A 253 -35.09 -1.70 -17.58
CA ALA A 253 -35.36 -0.49 -18.36
C ALA A 253 -36.37 -0.71 -19.51
N GLY A 254 -36.45 -1.92 -20.05
CA GLY A 254 -37.47 -2.30 -21.05
C GLY A 254 -38.86 -2.57 -20.46
N MET A 255 -38.97 -2.79 -19.14
CA MET A 255 -40.24 -3.02 -18.45
C MET A 255 -40.97 -1.70 -18.11
N GLU A 256 -40.26 -0.57 -18.06
CA GLU A 256 -40.85 0.75 -17.74
C GLU A 256 -41.54 1.44 -18.94
N ALA A 257 -41.53 0.84 -20.14
CA ALA A 257 -42.11 1.44 -21.34
C ALA A 257 -43.52 0.97 -21.70
N THR A 258 -44.13 0.05 -20.93
CA THR A 258 -45.52 -0.37 -21.12
C THR A 258 -46.21 -0.54 -19.78
N ASP A 259 -46.87 0.51 -19.29
CA ASP A 259 -48.26 0.43 -18.81
C ASP A 259 -48.63 1.78 -18.18
N GLU A 260 -49.31 2.59 -19.00
CA GLU A 260 -50.11 3.72 -18.56
C GLU A 260 -51.55 3.20 -18.36
N GLU A 261 -52.16 3.57 -17.23
CA GLU A 261 -53.57 3.37 -16.82
C GLU A 261 -54.00 2.01 -16.20
N ALA A 262 -54.05 1.94 -14.85
CA ALA A 262 -55.28 1.65 -14.08
C ALA A 262 -55.06 1.73 -12.55
N SER A 263 -56.04 2.31 -11.84
CA SER A 263 -56.07 2.58 -10.38
C SER A 263 -56.68 1.41 -9.55
N PRO A 264 -56.81 1.46 -8.20
CA PRO A 264 -56.20 0.46 -7.32
C PRO A 264 -57.21 -0.34 -6.47
N ALA A 265 -56.97 -1.64 -6.24
CA ALA A 265 -57.54 -2.34 -5.08
C ALA A 265 -56.89 -3.71 -4.81
N GLU A 266 -56.72 -3.97 -3.52
CA GLU A 266 -56.62 -5.26 -2.84
C GLU A 266 -55.29 -6.00 -2.76
N ALA A 267 -54.87 -6.12 -1.49
CA ALA A 267 -53.66 -6.75 -1.00
C ALA A 267 -53.78 -8.28 -0.98
N ALA A 268 -52.75 -8.97 -1.49
CA ALA A 268 -52.50 -10.38 -1.20
C ALA A 268 -51.01 -10.60 -0.88
N LYS A 269 -50.79 -11.21 0.29
CA LYS A 269 -49.53 -11.41 1.01
C LYS A 269 -48.65 -12.48 0.32
N ALA A 270 -47.46 -12.10 -0.15
CA ALA A 270 -46.42 -13.03 -0.56
C ALA A 270 -45.64 -13.59 0.65
N PRO A 271 -45.13 -14.84 0.61
CA PRO A 271 -44.40 -15.43 1.73
C PRO A 271 -42.99 -14.82 1.81
N ALA A 272 -42.55 -14.49 3.03
CA ALA A 272 -41.24 -13.92 3.28
C ALA A 272 -40.12 -14.96 3.06
N VAL A 273 -39.14 -14.62 2.24
CA VAL A 273 -37.89 -15.38 2.09
C VAL A 273 -37.08 -15.27 3.39
N PRO A 274 -36.70 -16.37 4.04
CA PRO A 274 -36.01 -16.30 5.31
C PRO A 274 -34.58 -15.78 5.13
N THR A 275 -34.18 -14.87 6.02
CA THR A 275 -32.85 -14.28 6.02
C THR A 275 -31.80 -15.26 6.57
N ARG A 276 -30.55 -15.10 6.14
CA ARG A 276 -29.39 -15.97 6.49
C ARG A 276 -29.22 -16.26 7.98
N ARG A 277 -29.72 -15.39 8.86
CA ARG A 277 -29.67 -15.56 10.32
C ARG A 277 -30.59 -16.67 10.84
N ALA A 278 -31.66 -17.02 10.12
CA ALA A 278 -32.59 -18.09 10.47
C ALA A 278 -32.09 -19.50 10.04
N LEU A 279 -31.04 -19.57 9.22
CA LEU A 279 -30.43 -20.84 8.78
C LEU A 279 -29.26 -21.29 9.66
N ILE A 280 -28.69 -20.39 10.47
CA ILE A 280 -27.45 -20.66 11.23
C ILE A 280 -27.72 -21.07 12.68
N PHE A 281 -28.81 -20.59 13.30
CA PHE A 281 -29.24 -21.06 14.62
C PHE A 281 -30.51 -21.89 14.45
N GLY A 282 -30.32 -23.20 14.31
CA GLY A 282 -31.39 -24.16 14.04
C GLY A 282 -32.54 -24.09 15.04
N ALA A 283 -33.74 -24.38 14.54
CA ALA A 283 -34.95 -24.58 15.31
C ALA A 283 -34.67 -25.51 16.51
N GLY A 284 -34.77 -24.97 17.71
CA GLY A 284 -34.55 -25.76 18.92
C GLY A 284 -34.83 -24.97 20.19
N LEU A 285 -35.97 -25.31 20.80
CA LEU A 285 -36.32 -25.14 22.22
C LEU A 285 -36.96 -23.79 22.61
N ALA A 286 -38.27 -23.70 22.40
CA ALA A 286 -39.16 -23.07 23.36
C ALA A 286 -40.12 -24.13 23.90
N SER A 287 -39.88 -24.51 25.15
CA SER A 287 -40.79 -25.31 25.97
C SER A 287 -42.16 -24.63 26.04
N ALA A 288 -43.22 -25.41 25.85
CA ALA A 288 -44.59 -24.95 26.00
C ALA A 288 -44.89 -24.52 27.45
N PRO A 289 -45.69 -23.47 27.68
CA PRO A 289 -46.52 -23.38 28.86
C PRO A 289 -47.90 -23.96 28.52
N ALA A 290 -48.29 -25.02 29.24
CA ALA A 290 -49.67 -25.50 29.24
C ALA A 290 -50.52 -24.62 30.17
N ALA A 291 -51.46 -23.89 29.60
CA ALA A 291 -52.67 -23.39 30.22
C ALA A 291 -53.69 -23.26 29.08
N GLY A 292 -54.89 -23.80 29.13
CA GLY A 292 -55.65 -24.57 30.10
C GLY A 292 -57.04 -24.73 29.47
N GLU A 293 -57.93 -25.56 30.01
CA GLU A 293 -59.35 -25.46 29.65
C GLU A 293 -60.21 -26.17 30.70
N GLY A 294 -61.04 -25.37 31.36
CA GLY A 294 -62.21 -25.82 32.08
C GLY A 294 -63.44 -25.31 31.36
N THR A 295 -64.30 -26.24 30.97
CA THR A 295 -65.75 -26.11 30.71
C THR A 295 -66.25 -27.57 30.71
N GLY A 296 -67.27 -27.99 31.44
CA GLY A 296 -68.50 -27.29 31.77
C GLY A 296 -69.63 -27.93 30.95
N ALA A 297 -70.44 -28.73 31.65
CA ALA A 297 -71.62 -29.51 31.21
C ALA A 297 -71.36 -30.83 30.47
#